data_AF-G9EQ51-F1
#
_entry.id   AF-G9EQ51-F1
#
_cell.length_a   1.000
_cell.length_b   1.000
_cell.length_c   1.000
_cell.angle_alpha   90.00
_cell.angle_beta   90.00
_cell.angle_gamma   90.00
#
_symmetry.space_group_name_H-M   'P 1'
#
loop_
_entity.id
_entity.type
_entity.pdbx_description
1 polymer ?
#
loop_
_entity_poly.entity_id
_entity_poly.type
_entity_poly.pdbx_seq_one_letter_code
_entity_poly.pdbx_strand_id
1 'polypeptide(L)'
;MTSKKGIYLFTLLGLFLGFTLDLLYRNENGTVFYYALTSLFCLLYALTYDNKQPIRLVASSFIVALFLSLPLLPIKVDFNPTNPEHLILFVSAFPIFTYAAHCFHYAYHHDNTWHVNYSSLFAAVWNTIPLLFIGSLFATLANLLILLAAFIFKTVGSDYLWTLYIDNMHFRLISNVTLFFIGLGIGQQNINIINSLRFLLLRIMYYLFPFLALISMVYFILYLIHSPASNEEHINPLFILIALVSLGILFFNAYYQDGSVETETHPPYWLSLSLKIYRVVLLLLSLMMVYRVFREYFLDINIVIYEVAIILYSLIYAITAWFSKDKEREGIQKGNIGTALFFIIVLFLVNLPYMPLAFKVGTKVDNTAVVTTQAN
;
A
#
# COMPACT_ATOMS: atom_id res chain seq x y z
N MET A 1 -24.41 15.89 -17.86
CA MET A 1 -24.80 16.65 -16.65
C MET A 1 -25.05 15.73 -15.45
N THR A 2 -24.03 15.01 -14.99
CA THR A 2 -24.09 14.03 -13.88
C THR A 2 -23.44 14.54 -12.58
N SER A 3 -22.99 15.80 -12.52
CA SER A 3 -22.01 16.26 -11.53
C SER A 3 -22.55 16.80 -10.20
N LYS A 4 -23.85 17.04 -10.00
CA LYS A 4 -24.34 17.58 -8.70
C LYS A 4 -24.61 16.51 -7.66
N LYS A 5 -25.12 15.33 -8.05
CA LYS A 5 -25.52 14.27 -7.10
C LYS A 5 -24.34 13.58 -6.40
N GLY A 6 -23.16 13.56 -7.04
CA GLY A 6 -21.96 12.90 -6.50
C GLY A 6 -21.50 13.51 -5.18
N ILE A 7 -21.21 14.82 -5.13
CA ILE A 7 -20.68 15.45 -3.91
C ILE A 7 -21.58 15.26 -2.69
N TYR A 8 -22.91 15.35 -2.85
CA TYR A 8 -23.84 15.13 -1.74
C TYR A 8 -23.71 13.73 -1.15
N LEU A 9 -23.60 12.70 -2.01
CA LEU A 9 -23.41 11.32 -1.57
C LEU A 9 -22.12 11.15 -0.76
N PHE A 10 -21.01 11.70 -1.24
CA PHE A 10 -19.73 11.64 -0.54
C PHE A 10 -19.76 12.42 0.79
N THR A 11 -20.43 13.58 0.82
CA THR A 11 -20.66 14.33 2.06
C THR A 11 -21.45 13.50 3.07
N LEU A 12 -22.51 12.83 2.61
CA LEU A 12 -23.36 11.98 3.44
C LEU A 12 -22.62 10.75 3.97
N LEU A 13 -21.77 10.12 3.15
CA LEU A 13 -20.87 9.04 3.57
C LEU A 13 -19.87 9.52 4.62
N GLY A 14 -19.26 10.69 4.41
CA GLY A 14 -18.32 11.28 5.36
C GLY A 14 -18.97 11.62 6.70
N LEU A 15 -20.17 12.20 6.68
CA LEU A 15 -20.96 12.45 7.89
C LEU A 15 -21.35 11.15 8.59
N PHE A 16 -21.88 10.18 7.84
CA PHE A 16 -22.26 8.87 8.37
C PHE A 16 -21.07 8.20 9.07
N LEU A 17 -19.91 8.15 8.41
CA LEU A 17 -18.70 7.60 9.00
C LEU A 17 -18.26 8.40 10.22
N GLY A 18 -18.19 9.72 10.12
CA GLY A 18 -17.79 10.62 11.21
C GLY A 18 -18.64 10.40 12.46
N PHE A 19 -19.97 10.42 12.33
CA PHE A 19 -20.89 10.17 13.44
C PHE A 19 -20.79 8.73 13.97
N THR A 20 -20.60 7.74 13.11
CA THR A 20 -20.45 6.35 13.55
C THR A 20 -19.18 6.16 14.38
N LEU A 21 -18.05 6.72 13.92
CA LEU A 21 -16.78 6.68 14.67
C LEU A 21 -16.89 7.47 15.98
N ASP A 22 -17.59 8.61 15.97
CA ASP A 22 -17.86 9.39 17.18
C ASP A 22 -18.69 8.61 18.20
N LEU A 23 -19.74 7.91 17.76
CA LEU A 23 -20.58 7.07 18.61
C LEU A 23 -19.79 5.87 19.17
N LEU A 24 -18.95 5.22 18.37
CA LEU A 24 -18.07 4.15 18.85
C LEU A 24 -17.13 4.65 19.95
N TYR A 25 -16.54 5.83 19.74
CA TYR A 25 -15.65 6.45 20.71
C TYR A 25 -16.38 6.86 22.01
N ARG A 26 -17.55 7.49 21.91
CA ARG A 26 -18.36 7.90 23.08
C ARG A 26 -18.88 6.73 23.90
N ASN A 27 -19.16 5.60 23.25
CA ASN A 27 -19.61 4.39 23.92
C ASN A 27 -18.45 3.54 24.45
N GLU A 28 -17.22 4.07 24.43
CA GLU A 28 -16.00 3.38 24.88
C GLU A 28 -15.82 2.00 24.24
N ASN A 29 -16.34 1.83 23.01
CA ASN A 29 -16.17 0.58 22.30
C ASN A 29 -14.73 0.52 21.81
N GLY A 30 -13.92 -0.26 22.51
CA GLY A 30 -12.50 -0.44 22.18
C GLY A 30 -12.24 -1.45 21.06
N THR A 31 -13.22 -2.13 20.48
CA THR A 31 -12.91 -3.18 19.49
C THR A 31 -12.55 -2.58 18.13
N VAL A 32 -11.29 -2.75 17.70
CA VAL A 32 -10.74 -2.15 16.46
C VAL A 32 -11.51 -2.59 15.21
N PHE A 33 -12.04 -3.82 15.21
CA PHE A 33 -12.90 -4.33 14.14
C PHE A 33 -14.04 -3.39 13.76
N TYR A 34 -14.73 -2.77 14.72
CA TYR A 34 -15.87 -1.91 14.39
C TYR A 34 -15.44 -0.64 13.67
N TYR A 35 -14.35 -0.01 14.13
CA TYR A 35 -13.76 1.16 13.47
C TYR A 35 -13.29 0.81 12.05
N ALA A 36 -12.63 -0.34 11.90
CA ALA A 36 -12.12 -0.81 10.61
C ALA A 36 -13.27 -1.13 9.65
N LEU A 37 -14.27 -1.89 10.08
CA LEU A 37 -15.42 -2.29 9.26
C LEU A 37 -16.15 -1.07 8.69
N THR A 38 -16.48 -0.09 9.54
CA THR A 38 -17.24 1.09 9.10
C THR A 38 -16.41 2.00 8.20
N SER A 39 -15.13 2.19 8.53
CA SER A 39 -14.21 3.01 7.73
C SER A 39 -13.94 2.39 6.36
N LEU A 40 -13.65 1.09 6.32
CA LEU A 40 -13.40 0.35 5.09
C LEU A 40 -14.65 0.28 4.22
N PHE A 41 -15.84 0.04 4.80
CA PHE A 41 -17.08 0.06 4.04
C PHE A 41 -17.26 1.37 3.29
N CYS A 42 -17.13 2.51 4.00
CA CYS A 42 -17.30 3.82 3.39
C CYS A 42 -16.21 4.11 2.36
N LEU A 43 -14.96 3.77 2.67
CA LEU A 43 -13.81 4.02 1.79
C LEU A 43 -13.90 3.17 0.51
N LEU A 44 -14.14 1.87 0.61
CA LEU A 44 -14.29 0.97 -0.54
C LEU A 44 -15.46 1.38 -1.43
N TYR A 45 -16.58 1.80 -0.83
CA TYR A 45 -17.70 2.35 -1.58
C TYR A 45 -17.30 3.63 -2.34
N ALA A 46 -16.64 4.57 -1.65
CA ALA A 46 -16.24 5.85 -2.23
C ALA A 46 -15.20 5.71 -3.36
N LEU A 47 -14.23 4.82 -3.21
CA LEU A 47 -13.18 4.61 -4.19
C LEU A 47 -13.68 3.86 -5.45
N THR A 48 -14.65 2.96 -5.29
CA THR A 48 -15.20 2.16 -6.40
C THR A 48 -16.51 2.74 -6.98
N TYR A 49 -16.91 3.95 -6.59
CA TYR A 49 -18.16 4.54 -7.02
C TYR A 49 -18.20 4.83 -8.53
N ASP A 50 -19.11 4.15 -9.25
CA ASP A 50 -19.26 4.28 -10.71
C ASP A 50 -20.66 4.72 -11.18
N ASN A 51 -21.60 4.94 -10.23
CA ASN A 51 -23.01 5.29 -10.47
C ASN A 51 -23.80 4.30 -11.37
N LYS A 52 -23.29 3.08 -11.64
CA LYS A 52 -23.97 2.10 -12.50
C LYS A 52 -24.80 1.09 -11.69
N GLN A 53 -24.19 0.48 -10.68
CA GLN A 53 -24.83 -0.61 -9.91
C GLN A 53 -24.74 -0.38 -8.39
N PRO A 54 -25.52 0.56 -7.85
CA PRO A 54 -25.37 1.03 -6.47
C PRO A 54 -25.61 -0.08 -5.43
N ILE A 55 -26.61 -0.94 -5.63
CA ILE A 55 -26.93 -2.03 -4.69
C ILE A 55 -25.79 -3.05 -4.63
N ARG A 56 -25.26 -3.45 -5.80
CA ARG A 56 -24.13 -4.37 -5.87
C ARG A 56 -22.90 -3.78 -5.20
N LEU A 57 -22.66 -2.47 -5.39
CA LEU A 57 -21.55 -1.77 -4.78
C LEU A 57 -21.68 -1.73 -3.25
N VAL A 58 -22.85 -1.41 -2.71
CA VAL A 58 -23.09 -1.46 -1.25
C VAL A 58 -22.81 -2.87 -0.71
N ALA A 59 -23.41 -3.90 -1.30
CA ALA A 59 -23.27 -5.27 -0.82
C ALA A 59 -21.81 -5.76 -0.89
N SER A 60 -21.12 -5.55 -2.02
CA SER A 60 -19.76 -6.04 -2.16
C SER A 60 -18.76 -5.21 -1.33
N SER A 61 -18.96 -3.89 -1.19
CA SER A 61 -18.13 -3.08 -0.27
C SER A 61 -18.28 -3.53 1.17
N PHE A 62 -19.50 -3.90 1.60
CA PHE A 62 -19.71 -4.45 2.94
C PHE A 62 -19.04 -5.82 3.12
N ILE A 63 -19.18 -6.74 2.16
CA ILE A 63 -18.56 -8.06 2.21
C ILE A 63 -17.02 -7.95 2.24
N VAL A 64 -16.44 -7.10 1.39
CA VAL A 64 -14.98 -6.90 1.36
C VAL A 64 -14.50 -6.20 2.63
N ALA A 65 -15.23 -5.19 3.13
CA ALA A 65 -14.89 -4.54 4.40
C ALA A 65 -14.94 -5.54 5.57
N LEU A 66 -15.94 -6.42 5.61
CA LEU A 66 -16.04 -7.49 6.60
C LEU A 66 -14.85 -8.44 6.52
N PHE A 67 -14.54 -8.94 5.32
CA PHE A 67 -13.37 -9.79 5.11
C PHE A 67 -12.08 -9.12 5.60
N LEU A 68 -11.86 -7.87 5.23
CA LEU A 68 -10.64 -7.14 5.59
C LEU A 68 -10.56 -6.80 7.08
N SER A 69 -11.69 -6.52 7.74
CA SER A 69 -11.70 -6.15 9.16
C SER A 69 -11.63 -7.35 10.09
N LEU A 70 -12.02 -8.56 9.66
CA LEU A 70 -12.08 -9.76 10.50
C LEU A 70 -10.80 -10.06 11.30
N PRO A 71 -9.57 -9.96 10.75
CA PRO A 71 -8.33 -10.14 11.51
C PRO A 71 -8.18 -9.19 12.71
N LEU A 72 -8.90 -8.06 12.71
CA LEU A 72 -8.85 -7.05 13.76
C LEU A 72 -9.87 -7.28 14.90
N LEU A 73 -10.71 -8.32 14.79
CA LEU A 73 -11.73 -8.66 15.80
C LEU A 73 -11.18 -8.86 17.24
N PRO A 74 -10.05 -9.55 17.46
CA PRO A 74 -9.55 -9.78 18.82
C PRO A 74 -8.87 -8.55 19.43
N ILE A 75 -8.66 -7.47 18.66
CA ILE A 75 -7.88 -6.31 19.12
C ILE A 75 -8.78 -5.30 19.81
N LYS A 76 -8.37 -4.92 21.03
CA LYS A 76 -8.91 -3.77 21.76
C LYS A 76 -7.97 -2.56 21.64
N VAL A 77 -8.54 -1.36 21.59
CA VAL A 77 -7.87 -0.04 21.49
C VAL A 77 -6.96 0.21 22.69
N ASP A 78 -7.19 -0.44 23.83
CA ASP A 78 -6.33 -0.35 25.01
C ASP A 78 -5.00 -1.12 24.84
N PHE A 79 -4.75 -1.72 23.66
CA PHE A 79 -3.50 -2.37 23.24
C PHE A 79 -2.86 -3.25 24.33
N ASN A 80 -3.61 -4.21 24.88
CA ASN A 80 -3.05 -5.30 25.69
C ASN A 80 -3.06 -6.64 24.93
N PRO A 81 -2.30 -6.78 23.82
CA PRO A 81 -2.27 -8.00 23.04
C PRO A 81 -1.42 -9.08 23.73
N THR A 82 -1.81 -10.33 23.56
CA THR A 82 -0.99 -11.50 23.96
C THR A 82 0.31 -11.60 23.17
N ASN A 83 0.33 -11.12 21.91
CA ASN A 83 1.50 -11.07 21.04
C ASN A 83 1.64 -9.68 20.37
N PRO A 84 2.20 -8.67 21.06
CA PRO A 84 2.28 -7.29 20.55
C PRO A 84 3.07 -7.15 19.26
N GLU A 85 4.19 -7.88 19.12
CA GLU A 85 5.04 -7.79 17.93
C GLU A 85 4.32 -8.27 16.67
N HIS A 86 3.70 -9.46 16.72
CA HIS A 86 2.92 -10.02 15.61
C HIS A 86 1.82 -9.06 15.16
N LEU A 87 1.12 -8.46 16.14
CA LEU A 87 0.06 -7.50 15.89
C LEU A 87 0.56 -6.21 15.23
N ILE A 88 1.63 -5.62 15.75
CA ILE A 88 2.22 -4.40 15.18
C ILE A 88 2.65 -4.63 13.73
N LEU A 89 3.22 -5.80 13.44
CA LEU A 89 3.66 -6.18 12.10
C LEU A 89 2.50 -6.44 11.13
N PHE A 90 1.36 -6.92 11.62
CA PHE A 90 0.15 -7.00 10.81
C PHE A 90 -0.44 -5.61 10.54
N VAL A 91 -0.60 -4.78 11.58
CA VAL A 91 -1.17 -3.43 11.49
C VAL A 91 -0.35 -2.53 10.55
N SER A 92 0.98 -2.70 10.52
CA SER A 92 1.84 -1.93 9.61
C SER A 92 1.60 -2.27 8.12
N ALA A 93 1.27 -3.52 7.79
CA ALA A 93 0.94 -3.93 6.41
C ALA A 93 -0.56 -3.86 6.08
N PHE A 94 -1.42 -3.63 7.08
CA PHE A 94 -2.86 -3.53 6.90
C PHE A 94 -3.30 -2.55 5.80
N PRO A 95 -2.66 -1.38 5.63
CA PRO A 95 -2.97 -0.49 4.50
C PRO A 95 -2.68 -1.13 3.14
N ILE A 96 -1.57 -1.87 3.01
CA ILE A 96 -1.18 -2.55 1.76
C ILE A 96 -2.14 -3.71 1.48
N PHE A 97 -2.49 -4.48 2.50
CA PHE A 97 -3.48 -5.56 2.44
C PHE A 97 -4.85 -5.05 1.96
N THR A 98 -5.33 -3.97 2.59
CA THR A 98 -6.58 -3.30 2.21
C THR A 98 -6.52 -2.76 0.78
N TYR A 99 -5.41 -2.12 0.44
CA TYR A 99 -5.19 -1.53 -0.88
C TYR A 99 -5.19 -2.58 -1.99
N ALA A 100 -4.50 -3.70 -1.79
CA ALA A 100 -4.48 -4.81 -2.74
C ALA A 100 -5.89 -5.37 -2.96
N ALA A 101 -6.64 -5.64 -1.89
CA ALA A 101 -8.02 -6.12 -1.98
C ALA A 101 -8.97 -5.09 -2.62
N HIS A 102 -8.78 -3.81 -2.32
CA HIS A 102 -9.52 -2.73 -2.97
C HIS A 102 -9.33 -2.75 -4.48
N CYS A 103 -8.12 -3.02 -4.99
CA CYS A 103 -7.88 -3.08 -6.43
C CYS A 103 -8.73 -4.17 -7.11
N PHE A 104 -8.85 -5.35 -6.49
CA PHE A 104 -9.74 -6.41 -6.98
C PHE A 104 -11.21 -6.02 -6.90
N HIS A 105 -11.63 -5.37 -5.81
CA HIS A 105 -13.00 -4.86 -5.66
C HIS A 105 -13.33 -3.80 -6.71
N TYR A 106 -12.40 -2.89 -7.00
CA TYR A 106 -12.51 -1.90 -8.07
C TYR A 106 -12.68 -2.58 -9.43
N ALA A 107 -11.77 -3.51 -9.76
CA ALA A 107 -11.77 -4.17 -11.05
C ALA A 107 -13.04 -5.02 -11.28
N TYR A 108 -13.55 -5.69 -10.24
CA TYR A 108 -14.85 -6.40 -10.29
C TYR A 108 -16.00 -5.50 -10.74
N HIS A 109 -16.08 -4.26 -10.24
CA HIS A 109 -17.12 -3.32 -10.62
C HIS A 109 -16.88 -2.70 -12.00
N HIS A 110 -15.62 -2.38 -12.31
CA HIS A 110 -15.26 -1.79 -13.59
C HIS A 110 -15.48 -2.77 -14.75
N ASP A 111 -15.04 -4.01 -14.59
CA ASP A 111 -15.16 -5.09 -15.59
C ASP A 111 -16.56 -5.70 -15.61
N ASN A 112 -17.35 -5.47 -14.56
CA ASN A 112 -18.70 -5.99 -14.42
C ASN A 112 -18.77 -7.53 -14.46
N THR A 113 -17.65 -8.20 -14.16
CA THR A 113 -17.49 -9.66 -14.15
C THR A 113 -16.56 -10.10 -13.03
N TRP A 114 -16.61 -11.39 -12.68
CA TRP A 114 -15.69 -12.01 -11.71
C TRP A 114 -14.29 -12.26 -12.29
N HIS A 115 -14.16 -12.25 -13.62
CA HIS A 115 -12.87 -12.40 -14.29
C HIS A 115 -12.20 -11.04 -14.33
N VAL A 116 -11.26 -10.85 -13.41
CA VAL A 116 -10.58 -9.58 -13.23
C VAL A 116 -9.54 -9.36 -14.33
N ASN A 117 -9.72 -8.30 -15.12
CA ASN A 117 -8.77 -7.90 -16.14
C ASN A 117 -7.58 -7.18 -15.49
N TYR A 118 -6.36 -7.52 -15.90
CA TYR A 118 -5.16 -6.88 -15.39
C TYR A 118 -5.13 -5.37 -15.67
N SER A 119 -5.66 -4.93 -16.82
CA SER A 119 -5.76 -3.49 -17.14
C SER A 119 -6.59 -2.72 -16.12
N SER A 120 -7.70 -3.30 -15.66
CA SER A 120 -8.57 -2.72 -14.63
C SER A 120 -7.93 -2.74 -13.25
N LEU A 121 -7.20 -3.79 -12.90
CA LEU A 121 -6.38 -3.82 -11.67
C LEU A 121 -5.28 -2.76 -11.69
N PHE A 122 -4.56 -2.65 -12.80
CA PHE A 122 -3.52 -1.65 -12.98
C PHE A 122 -4.11 -0.23 -12.86
N ALA A 123 -5.25 0.01 -13.49
CA ALA A 123 -5.97 1.26 -13.34
C ALA A 123 -6.37 1.53 -11.89
N ALA A 124 -6.84 0.52 -11.15
CA ALA A 124 -7.20 0.64 -9.75
C ALA A 124 -6.02 1.06 -8.87
N VAL A 125 -4.89 0.36 -9.00
CA VAL A 125 -3.63 0.65 -8.29
C VAL A 125 -3.28 2.13 -8.51
N TRP A 126 -3.14 2.53 -9.76
CA TRP A 126 -2.57 3.84 -10.07
C TRP A 126 -3.56 5.01 -10.01
N ASN A 127 -4.87 4.78 -10.09
CA ASN A 127 -5.87 5.84 -9.91
C ASN A 127 -6.16 6.11 -8.43
N THR A 128 -6.06 5.09 -7.57
CA THR A 128 -6.35 5.23 -6.15
C THR A 128 -5.36 6.16 -5.47
N ILE A 129 -4.08 6.13 -5.84
CA ILE A 129 -3.05 6.97 -5.22
C ILE A 129 -3.33 8.48 -5.42
N PRO A 130 -3.48 9.01 -6.66
CA PRO A 130 -3.83 10.42 -6.86
C PRO A 130 -5.19 10.78 -6.25
N LEU A 131 -6.15 9.85 -6.26
CA LEU A 131 -7.48 10.12 -5.70
C LEU A 131 -7.43 10.31 -4.18
N LEU A 132 -6.74 9.42 -3.46
CA LEU A 132 -6.49 9.57 -2.03
C LEU A 132 -5.69 10.84 -1.73
N PHE A 133 -4.70 11.17 -2.56
CA PHE A 133 -3.92 12.40 -2.42
C PHE A 133 -4.81 13.65 -2.52
N ILE A 134 -5.72 13.71 -3.51
CA ILE A 134 -6.66 14.83 -3.65
C ILE A 134 -7.62 14.91 -2.46
N GLY A 135 -8.13 13.76 -1.98
CA GLY A 135 -8.96 13.71 -0.77
C GLY A 135 -8.25 14.30 0.45
N SER A 136 -7.02 13.87 0.68
CA SER A 136 -6.18 14.36 1.78
C SER A 136 -5.79 15.83 1.63
N LEU A 137 -5.44 16.27 0.41
CA LEU A 137 -5.09 17.66 0.13
C LEU A 137 -6.26 18.60 0.40
N PHE A 138 -7.45 18.25 -0.11
CA PHE A 138 -8.66 19.02 0.14
C PHE A 138 -8.97 19.09 1.64
N ALA A 139 -8.94 17.94 2.34
CA ALA A 139 -9.17 17.91 3.78
C ALA A 139 -8.17 18.81 4.52
N THR A 140 -6.89 18.75 4.18
CA THR A 140 -5.83 19.53 4.83
C THR A 140 -6.04 21.04 4.61
N LEU A 141 -6.33 21.46 3.37
CA LEU A 141 -6.60 22.86 3.05
C LEU A 141 -7.88 23.37 3.74
N ALA A 142 -8.94 22.57 3.77
CA ALA A 142 -10.18 22.94 4.44
C ALA A 142 -9.98 23.07 5.97
N ASN A 143 -9.24 22.15 6.58
CA ASN A 143 -8.87 22.23 8.00
C ASN A 143 -8.00 23.46 8.30
N LEU A 144 -7.08 23.83 7.40
CA LEU A 144 -6.30 25.06 7.55
C LEU A 144 -7.19 26.31 7.53
N LEU A 145 -8.24 26.34 6.70
CA LEU A 145 -9.21 27.44 6.69
C LEU A 145 -10.02 27.51 8.00
N ILE A 146 -10.43 26.35 8.54
CA ILE A 146 -11.11 26.29 9.85
C ILE A 146 -10.18 26.82 10.96
N LEU A 147 -8.91 26.42 10.94
CA LEU A 147 -7.92 26.89 11.89
C LEU A 147 -7.70 28.40 11.78
N LEU A 148 -7.60 28.94 10.55
CA LEU A 148 -7.48 30.38 10.33
C LEU A 148 -8.71 31.14 10.85
N ALA A 149 -9.91 30.61 10.62
CA ALA A 149 -11.14 31.18 11.18
C ALA A 149 -11.12 31.16 12.71
N ALA A 150 -10.64 30.08 13.33
CA ALA A 150 -10.47 30.00 14.78
C ALA A 150 -9.48 31.06 15.31
N PHE A 151 -8.37 31.31 14.59
CA PHE A 151 -7.45 32.40 14.93
C PHE A 151 -8.11 33.78 14.83
N ILE A 152 -8.89 34.05 13.77
CA ILE A 152 -9.60 35.33 13.61
C ILE A 152 -10.61 35.55 14.74
N PHE A 153 -11.33 34.52 15.16
CA PHE A 153 -12.27 34.63 16.29
C PHE A 153 -11.52 34.98 17.59
N LYS A 154 -10.34 34.38 17.77
CA LYS A 154 -9.49 34.65 18.94
C LYS A 154 -8.99 36.09 18.99
N THR A 155 -8.68 36.72 17.84
CA THR A 155 -8.23 38.12 17.82
C THR A 155 -9.31 39.12 18.23
N VAL A 156 -10.58 38.79 18.07
CA VAL A 156 -11.72 39.61 18.53
C VAL A 156 -12.21 39.23 19.93
N GLY A 157 -11.46 38.39 20.64
CA GLY A 157 -11.76 37.98 22.02
C GLY A 157 -12.73 36.80 22.17
N SER A 158 -12.99 36.04 21.09
CA SER A 158 -13.85 34.85 21.12
C SER A 158 -13.03 33.56 20.97
N ASP A 159 -12.95 32.76 22.03
CA ASP A 159 -12.29 31.45 22.00
C ASP A 159 -13.18 30.32 21.44
N TYR A 160 -14.43 30.61 21.06
CA TYR A 160 -15.42 29.58 20.71
C TYR A 160 -14.95 28.61 19.62
N LEU A 161 -14.52 29.13 18.45
CA LEU A 161 -14.05 28.28 17.35
C LEU A 161 -12.72 27.60 17.67
N TRP A 162 -11.87 28.23 18.48
CA TRP A 162 -10.61 27.64 18.93
C TRP A 162 -10.88 26.40 19.77
N THR A 163 -11.70 26.53 20.80
CA THR A 163 -12.09 25.42 21.67
C THR A 163 -12.85 24.34 20.90
N LEU A 164 -13.72 24.72 19.96
CA LEU A 164 -14.45 23.76 19.14
C LEU A 164 -13.53 22.95 18.20
N TYR A 165 -12.48 23.54 17.64
CA TYR A 165 -11.63 22.85 16.67
C TYR A 165 -10.42 22.14 17.31
N ILE A 166 -9.79 22.77 18.29
CA ILE A 166 -8.57 22.25 18.94
C ILE A 166 -8.92 21.26 20.06
N ASP A 167 -9.84 21.65 20.95
CA ASP A 167 -10.08 20.91 22.20
C ASP A 167 -11.17 19.84 22.03
N ASN A 168 -12.11 20.03 21.10
CA ASN A 168 -13.20 19.07 20.88
C ASN A 168 -12.82 18.00 19.83
N MET A 169 -12.38 16.84 20.33
CA MET A 169 -12.03 15.68 19.51
C MET A 169 -13.20 15.20 18.62
N HIS A 170 -14.44 15.26 19.11
CA HIS A 170 -15.63 14.80 18.40
C HIS A 170 -15.90 15.63 17.15
N PHE A 171 -15.86 16.96 17.30
CA PHE A 171 -16.00 17.88 16.17
C PHE A 171 -14.86 17.66 15.17
N ARG A 172 -13.62 17.56 15.64
CA ARG A 172 -12.46 17.33 14.79
C ARG A 172 -12.58 16.02 14.00
N LEU A 173 -13.01 14.93 14.63
CA LEU A 173 -13.20 13.63 13.99
C LEU A 173 -14.26 13.71 12.88
N ILE A 174 -15.46 14.20 13.20
CA ILE A 174 -16.57 14.31 12.24
C ILE A 174 -16.18 15.23 11.08
N SER A 175 -15.58 16.38 11.38
CA SER A 175 -15.16 17.37 10.38
C SER A 175 -14.10 16.80 9.44
N ASN A 176 -13.02 16.22 9.97
CA ASN A 176 -11.93 15.68 9.16
C ASN A 176 -12.40 14.57 8.21
N VAL A 177 -13.18 13.62 8.72
CA VAL A 177 -13.72 12.52 7.92
C VAL A 177 -14.64 13.06 6.83
N THR A 178 -15.53 14.00 7.17
CA THR A 178 -16.45 14.60 6.21
C THR A 178 -15.72 15.35 5.11
N LEU A 179 -14.74 16.18 5.46
CA LEU A 179 -13.93 16.95 4.52
C LEU A 179 -13.11 16.04 3.60
N PHE A 180 -12.53 14.96 4.13
CA PHE A 180 -11.82 13.97 3.33
C PHE A 180 -12.71 13.32 2.28
N PHE A 181 -13.91 12.89 2.65
CA PHE A 181 -14.85 12.31 1.68
C PHE A 181 -15.35 13.33 0.66
N ILE A 182 -15.58 14.59 1.04
CA ILE A 182 -15.88 15.66 0.08
C ILE A 182 -14.72 15.78 -0.94
N GLY A 183 -13.48 15.75 -0.48
CA GLY A 183 -12.28 15.76 -1.33
C GLY A 183 -12.24 14.56 -2.30
N LEU A 184 -12.55 13.34 -1.81
CA LEU A 184 -12.70 12.17 -2.68
C LEU A 184 -13.80 12.36 -3.72
N GLY A 185 -14.94 12.95 -3.33
CA GLY A 185 -16.04 13.27 -4.24
C GLY A 185 -15.61 14.25 -5.34
N ILE A 186 -14.84 15.28 -5.00
CA ILE A 186 -14.25 16.22 -5.98
C ILE A 186 -13.31 15.48 -6.95
N GLY A 187 -12.44 14.59 -6.43
CA GLY A 187 -11.55 13.78 -7.27
C GLY A 187 -12.30 12.86 -8.23
N GLN A 188 -13.32 12.16 -7.74
CA GLN A 188 -14.15 11.25 -8.54
C GLN A 188 -14.93 11.98 -9.64
N GLN A 189 -15.43 13.19 -9.37
CA GLN A 189 -16.10 14.00 -10.40
C GLN A 189 -15.16 14.45 -11.51
N ASN A 190 -13.88 14.57 -11.20
CA ASN A 190 -12.84 14.99 -12.11
C ASN A 190 -11.91 13.81 -12.48
N ILE A 191 -12.48 12.62 -12.70
CA ILE A 191 -11.73 11.39 -12.96
C ILE A 191 -10.77 11.50 -14.16
N ASN A 192 -11.08 12.36 -15.14
CA ASN A 192 -10.17 12.64 -16.26
C ASN A 192 -8.86 13.29 -15.79
N ILE A 193 -8.91 14.17 -14.78
CA ILE A 193 -7.72 14.77 -14.17
C ILE A 193 -6.93 13.70 -13.42
N ILE A 194 -7.60 12.80 -12.68
CA ILE A 194 -6.96 11.66 -12.01
C ILE A 194 -6.21 10.79 -13.02
N ASN A 195 -6.84 10.46 -14.16
CA ASN A 195 -6.22 9.69 -15.22
C ASN A 195 -5.00 10.41 -15.83
N SER A 196 -5.07 11.74 -16.01
CA SER A 196 -3.94 12.55 -16.46
C SER A 196 -2.79 12.59 -15.45
N LEU A 197 -3.10 12.69 -14.15
CA LEU A 197 -2.10 12.64 -13.08
C LEU A 197 -1.42 11.27 -13.02
N ARG A 198 -2.19 10.19 -13.15
CA ARG A 198 -1.65 8.83 -13.29
C ARG A 198 -0.69 8.76 -14.48
N PHE A 199 -1.11 9.23 -15.66
CA PHE A 199 -0.29 9.19 -16.86
C PHE A 199 1.03 9.94 -16.66
N LEU A 200 0.98 11.14 -16.06
CA LEU A 200 2.17 11.92 -15.76
C LEU A 200 3.10 11.18 -14.78
N LEU A 201 2.55 10.64 -13.68
CA LEU A 201 3.30 9.87 -12.68
C LEU A 201 4.01 8.67 -13.31
N LEU A 202 3.28 7.86 -14.07
CA LEU A 202 3.83 6.70 -14.76
C LEU A 202 4.92 7.09 -15.76
N ARG A 203 4.76 8.22 -16.46
CA ARG A 203 5.78 8.72 -17.40
C ARG A 203 7.04 9.21 -16.70
N ILE A 204 6.91 9.85 -15.53
CA ILE A 204 8.07 10.21 -14.70
C ILE A 204 8.82 8.93 -14.30
N MET A 205 8.11 7.92 -13.79
CA MET A 205 8.71 6.65 -13.38
C MET A 205 9.35 5.90 -14.54
N TYR A 206 8.72 5.93 -15.73
CA TYR A 206 9.28 5.37 -16.96
C TYR A 206 10.66 5.94 -17.29
N TYR A 207 10.84 7.27 -17.19
CA TYR A 207 12.14 7.90 -17.47
C TYR A 207 13.15 7.75 -16.33
N LEU A 208 12.70 7.60 -15.09
CA LEU A 208 13.58 7.38 -13.94
C LEU A 208 14.04 5.92 -13.80
N PHE A 209 13.29 4.96 -14.36
CA PHE A 209 13.58 3.53 -14.24
C PHE A 209 14.97 3.11 -14.75
N PRO A 210 15.45 3.57 -15.91
CA PRO A 210 16.81 3.29 -16.37
C PRO A 210 17.90 3.73 -15.37
N PHE A 211 17.71 4.87 -14.71
CA PHE A 211 18.65 5.36 -13.71
C PHE A 211 18.64 4.48 -12.45
N LEU A 212 17.45 4.09 -11.97
CA LEU A 212 17.32 3.16 -10.85
C LEU A 212 17.96 1.81 -11.18
N ALA A 213 17.74 1.29 -12.38
CA ALA A 213 18.34 0.05 -12.85
C ALA A 213 19.88 0.15 -12.87
N LEU A 214 20.43 1.23 -13.40
CA LEU A 214 21.87 1.47 -13.41
C LEU A 214 22.46 1.53 -11.99
N ILE A 215 21.87 2.32 -11.10
CA ILE A 215 22.31 2.43 -9.70
C ILE A 215 22.28 1.07 -9.01
N SER A 216 21.20 0.30 -9.22
CA SER A 216 21.03 -1.03 -8.63
C SER A 216 22.06 -2.03 -9.14
N MET A 217 22.37 -2.02 -10.44
CA MET A 217 23.38 -2.90 -11.03
C MET A 217 24.79 -2.54 -10.56
N VAL A 218 25.12 -1.25 -10.49
CA VAL A 218 26.40 -0.79 -9.93
C VAL A 218 26.53 -1.20 -8.47
N TYR A 219 25.49 -0.98 -7.66
CA TYR A 219 25.46 -1.42 -6.27
C TYR A 219 25.67 -2.93 -6.13
N PHE A 220 24.96 -3.73 -6.94
CA PHE A 220 25.11 -5.18 -6.94
C PHE A 220 26.55 -5.62 -7.24
N ILE A 221 27.18 -5.05 -8.28
CA ILE A 221 28.58 -5.36 -8.64
C ILE A 221 29.53 -4.94 -7.52
N LEU A 222 29.40 -3.72 -6.99
CA LEU A 222 30.25 -3.22 -5.91
C LEU A 222 30.12 -4.06 -4.65
N TYR A 223 28.90 -4.48 -4.31
CA TYR A 223 28.62 -5.35 -3.18
C TYR A 223 29.32 -6.71 -3.35
N LEU A 224 29.22 -7.33 -4.53
CA LEU A 224 29.88 -8.61 -4.80
C LEU A 224 31.41 -8.53 -4.75
N ILE A 225 32.00 -7.40 -5.12
CA ILE A 225 33.46 -7.19 -5.07
C ILE A 225 33.93 -6.96 -3.63
N HIS A 226 33.20 -6.16 -2.83
CA HIS A 226 33.63 -5.76 -1.49
C HIS A 226 33.25 -6.79 -0.41
N SER A 227 32.06 -7.39 -0.48
CA SER A 227 31.56 -8.29 0.57
C SER A 227 32.48 -9.49 0.88
N PRO A 228 33.21 -10.10 -0.08
CA PRO A 228 34.17 -11.15 0.22
C PRO A 228 35.52 -10.64 0.74
N ALA A 229 35.85 -9.37 0.50
CA ALA A 229 37.19 -8.81 0.69
C ALA A 229 37.34 -7.98 1.98
N SER A 230 36.25 -7.41 2.51
CA SER A 230 36.28 -6.54 3.69
C SER A 230 35.23 -6.95 4.72
N ASN A 231 35.66 -7.10 5.98
CA ASN A 231 34.75 -7.26 7.14
C ASN A 231 34.15 -5.91 7.60
N GLU A 232 34.46 -4.81 6.93
CA GLU A 232 33.95 -3.48 7.27
C GLU A 232 32.67 -3.17 6.48
N GLU A 233 31.59 -2.85 7.20
CA GLU A 233 30.37 -2.30 6.62
C GLU A 233 30.28 -0.81 6.95
N HIS A 234 30.41 0.05 5.93
CA HIS A 234 30.36 1.51 6.14
C HIS A 234 28.94 2.04 6.40
N ILE A 235 27.94 1.44 5.77
CA ILE A 235 26.51 1.75 5.94
C ILE A 235 25.78 0.41 5.92
N ASN A 236 24.79 0.21 6.81
CA ASN A 236 24.00 -1.02 6.81
C ASN A 236 23.34 -1.23 5.43
N PRO A 237 23.79 -2.24 4.66
CA PRO A 237 23.26 -2.58 3.34
C PRO A 237 21.76 -2.85 3.29
N LEU A 238 21.15 -3.27 4.40
CA LEU A 238 19.73 -3.63 4.43
C LEU A 238 18.82 -2.46 4.05
N PHE A 239 19.09 -1.25 4.55
CA PHE A 239 18.28 -0.07 4.19
C PHE A 239 18.34 0.24 2.70
N ILE A 240 19.52 0.08 2.09
CA ILE A 240 19.73 0.30 0.66
C ILE A 240 19.02 -0.81 -0.14
N LEU A 241 19.17 -2.07 0.26
CA LEU A 241 18.54 -3.22 -0.39
C LEU A 241 17.00 -3.09 -0.38
N ILE A 242 16.40 -2.76 0.77
CA ILE A 242 14.95 -2.54 0.89
C ILE A 242 14.48 -1.46 -0.09
N ALA A 243 15.19 -0.32 -0.15
CA ALA A 243 14.84 0.77 -1.05
C ALA A 243 14.98 0.37 -2.52
N LEU A 244 16.09 -0.25 -2.92
CA LEU A 244 16.35 -0.65 -4.31
C LEU A 244 15.38 -1.74 -4.79
N VAL A 245 15.07 -2.73 -3.94
CA VAL A 245 14.13 -3.80 -4.29
C VAL A 245 12.70 -3.27 -4.39
N SER A 246 12.25 -2.49 -3.38
CA SER A 246 10.89 -1.94 -3.37
C SER A 246 10.65 -0.99 -4.54
N LEU A 247 11.58 -0.05 -4.78
CA LEU A 247 11.49 0.85 -5.93
C LEU A 247 11.66 0.08 -7.25
N GLY A 248 12.50 -0.95 -7.30
CA GLY A 248 12.71 -1.78 -8.48
C GLY A 248 11.43 -2.48 -8.94
N ILE A 249 10.71 -3.11 -8.00
CA ILE A 249 9.41 -3.75 -8.27
C ILE A 249 8.37 -2.71 -8.70
N LEU A 250 8.28 -1.59 -7.96
CA LEU A 250 7.31 -0.52 -8.23
C LEU A 250 7.55 0.12 -9.60
N PHE A 251 8.79 0.48 -9.92
CA PHE A 251 9.15 1.16 -11.16
C PHE A 251 9.06 0.20 -12.34
N PHE A 252 9.39 -1.09 -12.17
CA PHE A 252 9.16 -2.06 -13.24
C PHE A 252 7.68 -2.20 -13.54
N ASN A 253 6.81 -2.27 -12.53
CA ASN A 253 5.37 -2.29 -12.73
C ASN A 253 4.87 -1.01 -13.45
N ALA A 254 5.39 0.17 -13.06
CA ALA A 254 5.07 1.45 -13.69
C ALA A 254 5.61 1.60 -15.12
N TYR A 255 6.77 1.00 -15.41
CA TYR A 255 7.39 0.97 -16.73
C TYR A 255 6.61 0.05 -17.68
N TYR A 256 6.25 -1.15 -17.19
CA TYR A 256 5.53 -2.17 -17.94
C TYR A 256 4.05 -1.78 -18.20
N GLN A 257 3.43 -1.14 -17.22
CA GLN A 257 2.01 -0.77 -17.24
C GLN A 257 1.09 -1.98 -17.49
N ASP A 258 0.25 -1.94 -18.52
CA ASP A 258 -0.59 -3.03 -19.02
C ASP A 258 0.00 -3.77 -20.24
N GLY A 259 1.26 -3.44 -20.58
CA GLY A 259 1.98 -3.91 -21.74
C GLY A 259 1.84 -3.03 -23.00
N SER A 260 1.14 -1.91 -22.94
CA SER A 260 0.93 -1.01 -24.10
C SER A 260 2.09 -0.04 -24.37
N VAL A 261 2.84 0.38 -23.36
CA VAL A 261 3.78 1.50 -23.50
C VAL A 261 5.07 1.13 -24.22
N GLU A 262 5.63 -0.06 -24.00
CA GLU A 262 6.86 -0.48 -24.69
C GLU A 262 6.65 -0.62 -26.21
N THR A 263 5.42 -0.90 -26.64
CA THR A 263 5.07 -0.88 -28.07
C THR A 263 4.98 0.53 -28.66
N GLU A 264 4.75 1.56 -27.85
CA GLU A 264 4.60 2.94 -28.32
C GLU A 264 5.94 3.69 -28.34
N THR A 265 6.83 3.44 -27.39
CA THR A 265 8.04 4.24 -27.19
C THR A 265 9.29 3.73 -27.91
N HIS A 266 9.27 2.50 -28.43
CA HIS A 266 10.37 1.87 -29.18
C HIS A 266 11.79 2.20 -28.64
N PRO A 267 12.12 1.79 -27.40
CA PRO A 267 13.41 2.13 -26.80
C PRO A 267 14.58 1.53 -27.61
N PRO A 268 15.76 2.18 -27.63
CA PRO A 268 16.96 1.62 -28.23
C PRO A 268 17.28 0.22 -27.69
N TYR A 269 17.81 -0.66 -28.56
CA TYR A 269 18.09 -2.05 -28.21
C TYR A 269 18.94 -2.21 -26.95
N TRP A 270 19.99 -1.39 -26.79
CA TRP A 270 20.88 -1.44 -25.63
C TRP A 270 20.13 -1.17 -24.31
N LEU A 271 19.15 -0.28 -24.32
CA LEU A 271 18.37 0.07 -23.15
C LEU A 271 17.42 -1.07 -22.80
N SER A 272 16.72 -1.62 -23.80
CA SER A 272 15.85 -2.80 -23.61
C SER A 272 16.65 -4.00 -23.05
N LEU A 273 17.84 -4.27 -23.60
CA LEU A 273 18.72 -5.33 -23.11
C LEU A 273 19.18 -5.08 -21.67
N SER A 274 19.59 -3.84 -21.35
CA SER A 274 19.98 -3.44 -19.99
C SER A 274 18.86 -3.67 -18.97
N LEU A 275 17.62 -3.30 -19.32
CA LEU A 275 16.45 -3.51 -18.44
C LEU A 275 16.08 -4.99 -18.29
N LYS A 276 16.30 -5.82 -19.31
CA LYS A 276 16.16 -7.29 -19.20
C LYS A 276 17.16 -7.89 -18.22
N ILE A 277 18.43 -7.48 -18.31
CA ILE A 277 19.48 -7.90 -17.37
C ILE A 277 19.13 -7.43 -15.96
N TYR A 278 18.67 -6.18 -15.82
CA TYR A 278 18.29 -5.62 -14.53
C TYR A 278 17.21 -6.43 -13.82
N ARG A 279 16.23 -7.02 -14.52
CA ARG A 279 15.20 -7.86 -13.88
C ARG A 279 15.79 -9.10 -13.20
N VAL A 280 16.83 -9.70 -13.79
CA VAL A 280 17.58 -10.78 -13.16
C VAL A 280 18.34 -10.26 -11.95
N VAL A 281 18.98 -9.10 -12.07
CA VAL A 281 19.67 -8.43 -10.95
C VAL A 281 18.70 -8.08 -9.81
N LEU A 282 17.47 -7.66 -10.12
CA LEU A 282 16.43 -7.35 -9.13
C LEU A 282 16.04 -8.60 -8.31
N LEU A 283 15.94 -9.77 -8.95
CA LEU A 283 15.77 -11.04 -8.24
C LEU A 283 16.95 -11.32 -7.31
N LEU A 284 18.19 -11.16 -7.79
CA LEU A 284 19.38 -11.39 -6.97
C LEU A 284 19.45 -10.42 -5.77
N LEU A 285 19.15 -9.14 -5.98
CA LEU A 285 19.04 -8.15 -4.91
C LEU A 285 17.94 -8.50 -3.90
N SER A 286 16.80 -9.01 -4.37
CA SER A 286 15.70 -9.46 -3.49
C SER A 286 16.16 -10.64 -2.64
N LEU A 287 16.84 -11.64 -3.22
CA LEU A 287 17.37 -12.78 -2.49
C LEU A 287 18.45 -12.35 -1.48
N MET A 288 19.32 -11.40 -1.84
CA MET A 288 20.32 -10.84 -0.92
C MET A 288 19.66 -10.11 0.25
N MET A 289 18.62 -9.33 -0.01
CA MET A 289 17.83 -8.64 1.03
C MET A 289 17.24 -9.66 2.00
N VAL A 290 16.54 -10.67 1.48
CA VAL A 290 15.91 -11.73 2.30
C VAL A 290 16.96 -12.48 3.12
N TYR A 291 18.05 -12.92 2.48
CA TYR A 291 19.14 -13.61 3.16
C TYR A 291 19.69 -12.80 4.33
N ARG A 292 19.88 -11.49 4.12
CA ARG A 292 20.40 -10.59 5.15
C ARG A 292 19.41 -10.44 6.30
N VAL A 293 18.12 -10.25 6.01
CA VAL A 293 17.04 -10.17 7.00
C VAL A 293 16.99 -11.44 7.87
N PHE A 294 17.05 -12.62 7.25
CA PHE A 294 17.06 -13.92 7.95
C PHE A 294 18.33 -14.17 8.78
N ARG A 295 19.46 -13.59 8.38
CA ARG A 295 20.73 -13.70 9.13
C ARG A 295 20.75 -12.80 10.37
N GLU A 296 20.14 -11.62 10.29
CA GLU A 296 20.22 -10.59 11.32
C GLU A 296 19.06 -10.65 12.34
N TYR A 297 17.89 -11.19 11.95
CA TYR A 297 16.67 -11.10 12.75
C TYR A 297 15.91 -12.43 12.88
N PHE A 298 15.20 -12.59 14.00
CA PHE A 298 14.11 -13.57 14.10
C PHE A 298 12.85 -12.95 13.51
N LEU A 299 12.29 -13.58 12.49
CA LEU A 299 11.21 -13.00 11.70
C LEU A 299 9.87 -13.55 12.15
N ASP A 300 8.94 -12.65 12.46
CA ASP A 300 7.54 -13.01 12.54
C ASP A 300 7.05 -13.51 11.16
N ILE A 301 6.12 -14.47 11.18
CA ILE A 301 5.53 -15.03 9.96
C ILE A 301 4.96 -13.95 9.01
N ASN A 302 4.46 -12.83 9.52
CA ASN A 302 3.95 -11.73 8.69
C ASN A 302 5.07 -11.14 7.83
N ILE A 303 6.26 -10.93 8.40
CA ILE A 303 7.44 -10.48 7.64
C ILE A 303 7.82 -11.52 6.57
N VAL A 304 7.81 -12.81 6.92
CA VAL A 304 8.11 -13.88 5.96
C VAL A 304 7.16 -13.86 4.77
N ILE A 305 5.86 -13.59 4.98
CA ILE A 305 4.88 -13.44 3.89
C ILE A 305 5.24 -12.26 2.99
N TYR A 306 5.69 -11.13 3.57
CA TYR A 306 6.09 -9.94 2.81
C TYR A 306 7.31 -10.24 1.92
N GLU A 307 8.32 -10.91 2.50
CA GLU A 307 9.53 -11.35 1.80
C GLU A 307 9.21 -12.32 0.66
N VAL A 308 8.31 -13.29 0.90
CA VAL A 308 7.86 -14.23 -0.15
C VAL A 308 7.14 -13.49 -1.28
N ALA A 309 6.27 -12.53 -0.97
CA ALA A 309 5.61 -11.73 -2.00
C ALA A 309 6.62 -10.93 -2.85
N ILE A 310 7.63 -10.32 -2.22
CA ILE A 310 8.74 -9.62 -2.90
C ILE A 310 9.50 -10.56 -3.82
N ILE A 311 9.88 -11.76 -3.33
CA ILE A 311 10.57 -12.78 -4.14
C ILE A 311 9.70 -13.19 -5.32
N LEU A 312 8.39 -13.43 -5.12
CA LEU A 312 7.49 -13.84 -6.19
C LEU A 312 7.43 -12.79 -7.30
N TYR A 313 7.23 -11.50 -6.96
CA TYR A 313 7.26 -10.41 -7.96
C TYR A 313 8.57 -10.39 -8.73
N SER A 314 9.71 -10.35 -8.03
CA SER A 314 11.03 -10.29 -8.67
C SER A 314 11.35 -11.54 -9.51
N LEU A 315 10.90 -12.72 -9.07
CA LEU A 315 11.08 -13.98 -9.78
C LEU A 315 10.28 -14.00 -11.08
N ILE A 316 9.00 -13.62 -11.03
CA ILE A 316 8.15 -13.50 -12.22
C ILE A 316 8.79 -12.54 -13.22
N TYR A 317 9.27 -11.39 -12.75
CA TYR A 317 9.92 -10.40 -13.60
C TYR A 317 11.21 -10.96 -14.22
N ALA A 318 12.05 -11.68 -13.47
CA ALA A 318 13.28 -12.28 -13.98
C ALA A 318 13.01 -13.37 -15.02
N ILE A 319 12.08 -14.29 -14.75
CA ILE A 319 11.73 -15.39 -15.66
C ILE A 319 11.20 -14.86 -16.98
N THR A 320 10.31 -13.86 -16.92
CA THR A 320 9.65 -13.32 -18.12
C THR A 320 10.57 -12.44 -18.98
N ALA A 321 11.78 -12.09 -18.51
CA ALA A 321 12.70 -11.19 -19.21
C ALA A 321 13.19 -11.71 -20.57
N TRP A 322 13.19 -13.03 -20.72
CA TRP A 322 13.71 -13.72 -21.90
C TRP A 322 12.60 -14.32 -22.77
N PHE A 323 11.34 -14.05 -22.46
CA PHE A 323 10.20 -14.53 -23.24
C PHE A 323 9.95 -13.65 -24.47
N SER A 324 9.15 -14.18 -25.40
CA SER A 324 8.55 -13.35 -26.45
C SER A 324 7.58 -12.35 -25.82
N LYS A 325 7.39 -11.18 -26.45
CA LYS A 325 6.58 -10.07 -25.88
C LYS A 325 5.18 -10.51 -25.42
N ASP A 326 4.50 -11.35 -26.18
CA ASP A 326 3.16 -11.83 -25.83
C ASP A 326 3.17 -12.74 -24.58
N LYS A 327 4.16 -13.65 -24.50
CA LYS A 327 4.32 -14.56 -23.35
C LYS A 327 4.83 -13.84 -22.12
N GLU A 328 5.70 -12.85 -22.31
CA GLU A 328 6.14 -11.94 -21.27
C GLU A 328 4.94 -11.20 -20.69
N ARG A 329 4.08 -10.65 -21.57
CA ARG A 329 2.88 -9.95 -21.15
C ARG A 329 1.94 -10.82 -20.34
N GLU A 330 1.59 -11.98 -20.88
CA GLU A 330 0.73 -12.93 -20.19
C GLU A 330 1.34 -13.37 -18.84
N GLY A 331 2.65 -13.63 -18.81
CA GLY A 331 3.37 -14.06 -17.62
C GLY A 331 3.40 -13.00 -16.51
N ILE A 332 3.69 -11.73 -16.86
CA ILE A 332 3.69 -10.63 -15.89
C ILE A 332 2.29 -10.37 -15.35
N GLN A 333 1.28 -10.36 -16.22
CA GLN A 333 -0.11 -10.11 -15.80
C GLN A 333 -0.62 -11.20 -14.84
N LYS A 334 -0.47 -12.48 -15.23
CA LYS A 334 -0.86 -13.62 -14.38
C LYS A 334 -0.05 -13.67 -13.09
N GLY A 335 1.25 -13.40 -13.19
CA GLY A 335 2.14 -13.40 -12.05
C GLY A 335 1.79 -12.32 -11.02
N ASN A 336 1.56 -11.07 -11.46
CA ASN A 336 1.18 -9.98 -10.57
C ASN A 336 -0.16 -10.25 -9.87
N ILE A 337 -1.14 -10.75 -10.61
CA ILE A 337 -2.44 -11.16 -10.05
C ILE A 337 -2.24 -12.30 -9.02
N GLY A 338 -1.47 -13.33 -9.39
CA GLY A 338 -1.20 -14.48 -8.54
C GLY A 338 -0.49 -14.09 -7.24
N THR A 339 0.54 -13.25 -7.31
CA THR A 339 1.28 -12.77 -6.14
C THR A 339 0.41 -11.90 -5.24
N ALA A 340 -0.43 -11.02 -5.81
CA ALA A 340 -1.35 -10.20 -5.02
C ALA A 340 -2.42 -11.06 -4.31
N LEU A 341 -2.98 -12.06 -4.99
CA LEU A 341 -3.92 -13.01 -4.37
C LEU A 341 -3.26 -13.85 -3.29
N PHE A 342 -2.04 -14.35 -3.53
CA PHE A 342 -1.23 -15.04 -2.53
C PHE A 342 -1.06 -14.17 -1.28
N PHE A 343 -0.64 -12.92 -1.45
CA PHE A 343 -0.43 -11.98 -0.35
C PHE A 343 -1.71 -11.76 0.47
N ILE A 344 -2.84 -11.47 -0.21
CA ILE A 344 -4.14 -11.25 0.46
C ILE A 344 -4.58 -12.51 1.22
N ILE A 345 -4.56 -13.68 0.56
CA ILE A 345 -5.10 -14.92 1.14
C ILE A 345 -4.23 -15.38 2.32
N VAL A 346 -2.91 -15.44 2.14
CA VAL A 346 -2.01 -15.98 3.16
C VAL A 346 -1.94 -15.03 4.36
N LEU A 347 -1.87 -13.73 4.14
CA LEU A 347 -1.85 -12.75 5.23
C LEU A 347 -3.16 -12.79 6.03
N PHE A 348 -4.31 -12.94 5.35
CA PHE A 348 -5.59 -13.13 6.03
C PHE A 348 -5.63 -14.42 6.87
N LEU A 349 -5.22 -15.55 6.29
CA LEU A 349 -5.27 -16.85 6.95
C LEU A 349 -4.37 -16.92 8.19
N VAL A 350 -3.18 -16.33 8.13
CA VAL A 350 -2.24 -16.28 9.26
C VAL A 350 -2.75 -15.40 10.40
N ASN A 351 -3.52 -14.37 10.09
CA ASN A 351 -4.08 -13.42 11.06
C ASN A 351 -5.56 -13.70 11.36
N LEU A 352 -6.02 -14.95 11.23
CA LEU A 352 -7.40 -15.31 11.56
C LEU A 352 -7.71 -14.99 13.04
N PRO A 353 -8.86 -14.36 13.35
CA PRO A 353 -9.12 -13.78 14.66
C PRO A 353 -9.14 -14.79 15.81
N TYR A 354 -9.53 -16.03 15.56
CA TYR A 354 -9.66 -17.08 16.57
C TYR A 354 -8.44 -18.01 16.64
N MET A 355 -7.54 -17.93 15.66
CA MET A 355 -6.37 -18.81 15.55
C MET A 355 -5.25 -18.09 14.80
N PRO A 356 -4.73 -16.96 15.32
CA PRO A 356 -3.58 -16.31 14.71
C PRO A 356 -2.37 -17.23 14.82
N LEU A 357 -1.71 -17.49 13.69
CA LEU A 357 -0.52 -18.33 13.64
C LEU A 357 0.71 -17.49 13.95
N ALA A 358 0.89 -17.10 15.21
CA ALA A 358 2.04 -16.31 15.64
C ALA A 358 3.24 -17.23 15.93
N PHE A 359 4.23 -17.24 15.05
CA PHE A 359 5.51 -17.90 15.27
C PHE A 359 6.65 -17.13 14.61
N LYS A 360 7.87 -17.36 15.12
CA LYS A 360 9.10 -16.75 14.60
C LYS A 360 9.92 -17.77 13.82
N VAL A 361 10.57 -17.32 12.76
CA VAL A 361 11.47 -18.11 11.90
C VAL A 361 12.86 -17.48 11.92
N GLY A 362 13.90 -18.29 12.08
CA GLY A 362 15.31 -17.84 12.04
C GLY A 362 16.19 -18.58 13.04
N THR A 363 17.51 -18.40 12.91
CA THR A 363 18.53 -18.96 13.80
C THR A 363 19.50 -17.85 14.20
N LYS A 364 19.68 -17.63 15.51
CA LYS A 364 20.75 -16.76 16.00
C LYS A 364 22.09 -17.48 15.80
N VAL A 365 23.00 -16.90 15.02
CA VAL A 365 24.42 -17.28 15.10
C VAL A 365 24.97 -16.56 16.33
N ASP A 366 25.07 -17.25 17.45
CA ASP A 366 25.74 -16.72 18.64
C ASP A 366 27.23 -16.58 18.35
N ASN A 367 27.68 -15.36 18.03
CA ASN A 367 29.11 -15.03 17.94
C ASN A 367 29.80 -14.93 19.32
N THR A 368 29.19 -15.44 20.39
CA THR A 368 29.75 -15.39 21.76
C THR A 368 30.65 -16.57 22.11
N ALA A 369 31.32 -17.18 21.12
CA ALA A 369 32.26 -18.27 21.33
C ALA A 369 33.69 -17.94 20.86
N VAL A 370 34.17 -16.69 21.06
CA VAL A 370 35.60 -16.38 20.91
C VAL A 370 36.04 -15.30 21.92
N VAL A 371 35.85 -15.51 23.23
CA VAL A 371 36.69 -14.87 24.25
C VAL A 371 36.78 -15.80 25.46
N THR A 372 37.71 -16.75 25.43
CA THR A 372 38.44 -17.25 26.62
C THR A 372 39.48 -18.25 26.17
N THR A 373 40.70 -17.78 25.92
CA THR A 373 41.95 -18.42 26.37
C THR A 373 43.10 -17.50 25.97
N GLN A 374 43.57 -16.69 26.92
CA GLN A 374 45.00 -16.39 27.12
C GLN A 374 45.13 -15.57 28.40
N ALA A 375 45.25 -16.28 29.51
CA ALA A 375 45.95 -15.82 30.70
C ALA A 375 47.01 -16.89 30.99
N ASN A 376 48.25 -16.56 30.65
CA ASN A 376 49.49 -16.95 31.33
C ASN A 376 50.63 -16.12 30.75
#